data_AF-A0A9P4SHI5-F1
#
_entry.id   AF-A0A9P4SHI5-F1
#
_cell.length_a   1.000
_cell.length_b   1.000
_cell.length_c   1.000
_cell.angle_alpha   90.00
_cell.angle_beta   90.00
_cell.angle_gamma   90.00
#
_symmetry.space_group_name_H-M   'P 1'
#
loop_
_entity.id
_entity.type
_entity.pdbx_description
1 polymer ?
#
loop_
_entity_poly.entity_id
_entity_poly.type
_entity_poly.pdbx_seq_one_letter_code
_entity_poly.pdbx_strand_id
1 'polypeptide(L)' 'PTRLLDLTVGKDAHMIQLVETSSMPYTPSLRYITVSHCWGGKQILRLLRSNIGSFKRGIPLTQLPKTFRDAVEIC' A
#
# COMPACT_ATOMS: atom_id res chain seq x y z
N PRO A 1 -0.06 13.09 -0.90
CA PRO A 1 -0.59 12.10 0.08
C PRO A 1 0.38 12.00 1.27
N THR A 2 -0.11 11.84 2.50
CA THR A 2 0.75 11.77 3.72
C THR A 2 1.29 10.36 4.00
N ARG A 3 0.66 9.34 3.43
CA ARG A 3 1.04 7.93 3.56
C ARG A 3 0.96 7.25 2.19
N LEU A 4 1.89 6.34 1.93
CA LEU A 4 1.97 5.56 0.70
C LEU A 4 2.14 4.07 1.04
N LEU A 5 1.90 3.22 0.05
CA LEU A 5 2.25 1.81 0.10
C LEU A 5 3.54 1.62 -0.70
N ASP A 6 4.58 1.16 -0.04
CA ASP A 6 5.85 0.79 -0.67
C ASP A 6 5.74 -0.62 -1.22
N LEU A 7 5.91 -0.74 -2.55
CA LEU A 7 5.86 -1.98 -3.30
C LEU A 7 7.26 -2.60 -3.52
N THR A 8 8.32 -1.91 -3.10
CA THR A 8 9.71 -2.36 -3.28
C THR A 8 10.16 -3.29 -2.15
N VAL A 9 9.61 -3.09 -0.95
CA VAL A 9 9.95 -3.89 0.23
C VAL A 9 9.17 -5.19 0.23
N GLY A 10 9.79 -6.25 -0.30
CA GLY A 10 9.23 -7.60 -0.29
C GLY A 10 8.74 -8.13 -1.63
N LYS A 11 9.33 -7.70 -2.75
CA LYS A 11 9.05 -8.27 -4.09
C LYS A 11 9.13 -9.80 -4.12
N ASP A 12 10.08 -10.39 -3.41
CA ASP A 12 10.19 -11.86 -3.30
C ASP A 12 9.20 -12.46 -2.29
N ALA A 13 8.79 -11.68 -1.29
CA ALA A 13 7.95 -12.13 -0.17
C ALA A 13 6.44 -11.87 -0.37
N HIS A 14 6.02 -11.29 -1.51
CA HIS A 14 4.64 -10.89 -1.77
C HIS A 14 4.05 -10.02 -0.64
N MET A 15 4.88 -9.12 -0.10
CA MET A 15 4.51 -8.17 0.95
C MET A 15 4.71 -6.75 0.48
N ILE A 16 3.92 -5.84 1.04
CA ILE A 16 4.03 -4.40 0.87
C ILE A 16 4.00 -3.72 2.22
N GLN A 17 4.47 -2.48 2.31
CA GLN A 17 4.54 -1.77 3.60
C GLN A 17 3.90 -0.39 3.53
N LEU A 18 3.28 0.02 4.63
CA LEU A 18 2.86 1.40 4.80
C LEU A 18 4.05 2.27 5.18
N VAL A 19 4.26 3.35 4.45
CA VAL A 19 5.34 4.31 4.66
C VAL A 19 4.77 5.72 4.77
N GLU A 20 5.44 6.58 5.55
CA GLU A 20 5.08 7.99 5.64
C GLU A 20 5.88 8.77 4.60
N THR A 21 5.20 9.61 3.83
CA THR A 21 5.87 10.39 2.76
C THR A 21 6.92 11.33 3.33
N SER A 22 6.75 11.79 4.56
CA SER A 22 7.75 12.60 5.30
C SER A 22 9.01 11.83 5.66
N SER A 23 8.94 10.50 5.77
CA SER A 23 10.09 9.64 6.06
C SER A 23 10.81 9.15 4.80
N MET A 24 10.26 9.43 3.62
CA MET A 24 10.89 9.10 2.35
C MET A 24 11.82 10.23 1.91
N PRO A 25 12.97 9.91 1.29
CA PRO A 25 13.82 10.93 0.70
C PRO A 25 13.03 11.66 -0.39
N TYR A 26 12.94 12.99 -0.26
CA TYR A 26 12.31 13.82 -1.29
C TYR A 26 13.16 13.73 -2.56
N THR A 27 12.69 12.94 -3.51
CA THR A 27 13.32 12.79 -4.81
C THR A 27 12.35 13.32 -5.87
N PRO A 28 12.80 14.17 -6.80
CA PRO A 28 11.97 14.62 -7.93
C PRO A 28 11.42 13.46 -8.77
N SER A 29 12.03 12.28 -8.64
CA SER A 29 11.70 11.04 -9.32
C SER A 29 10.79 10.10 -8.52
N LEU A 30 10.25 10.50 -7.36
CA LEU A 30 9.33 9.66 -6.59
C LEU A 30 8.07 9.37 -7.42
N ARG A 31 7.95 8.14 -7.91
CA ARG A 31 6.78 7.67 -8.65
C ARG A 31 5.81 7.02 -7.69
N TYR A 32 4.55 7.40 -7.81
CA TYR A 32 3.45 6.74 -7.13
C TYR A 32 2.27 6.65 -8.08
N ILE A 33 1.45 5.64 -7.89
CA ILE A 33 0.16 5.50 -8.57
C ILE A 33 -0.96 5.62 -7.56
N THR A 34 -2.15 5.95 -8.05
CA THR A 34 -3.37 5.96 -7.24
C THR A 34 -4.44 5.17 -7.97
N VAL A 35 -5.19 4.37 -7.20
CA VAL A 35 -6.33 3.61 -7.70
C VAL A 35 -7.59 4.18 -7.08
N SER A 36 -8.41 4.83 -7.90
CA SER A 36 -9.72 5.33 -7.51
C SER A 36 -10.75 4.26 -7.82
N HIS A 37 -11.34 3.66 -6.78
CA HIS A 37 -12.39 2.66 -6.92
C HIS A 37 -13.56 2.97 -5.98
N CYS A 38 -14.77 2.64 -6.41
CA CYS A 38 -15.95 2.69 -5.54
C CYS A 38 -15.92 1.49 -4.60
N TRP A 39 -15.93 1.75 -3.28
CA TRP A 39 -15.80 0.73 -2.24
C TRP A 39 -17.02 -0.22 -2.19
N GLY A 40 -18.19 0.24 -2.65
CA GLY A 40 -19.44 -0.51 -2.58
C GLY A 40 -19.81 -0.89 -1.13
N GLY A 41 -20.49 -2.04 -0.97
CA GLY A 41 -20.86 -2.60 0.34
C GLY A 41 -19.83 -3.55 0.97
N LYS A 42 -18.63 -3.70 0.36
CA LYS A 42 -17.60 -4.60 0.88
C LYS A 42 -16.68 -3.87 1.84
N GLN A 43 -16.41 -4.48 2.99
CA GLN A 43 -15.39 -3.98 3.91
C GLN A 43 -14.01 -4.37 3.39
N ILE A 44 -13.37 -3.42 2.72
CA ILE A 44 -12.02 -3.55 2.17
C ILE A 44 -10.98 -3.24 3.26
N LEU A 45 -9.75 -3.75 3.07
CA LEU A 45 -8.58 -3.41 3.87
C LEU A 45 -8.51 -1.89 4.14
N ARG A 46 -8.66 -1.50 5.41
CA ARG A 46 -8.60 -0.10 5.84
C ARG A 46 -7.41 0.15 6.73
N LEU A 47 -6.77 1.30 6.53
CA LEU A 47 -5.81 1.82 7.48
C LEU A 47 -6.57 2.41 8.69
N LEU A 48 -6.35 1.82 9.85
CA LEU A 48 -6.91 2.22 11.14
C LEU A 48 -5.78 2.59 12.09
N ARG A 49 -6.04 3.47 13.05
CA ARG A 49 -5.01 3.85 14.05
C ARG A 49 -4.42 2.63 14.77
N SER A 50 -5.25 1.63 15.04
CA SER A 50 -4.85 0.37 15.68
C SER A 50 -3.95 -0.51 14.83
N ASN A 51 -4.01 -0.43 13.50
CA ASN A 51 -3.25 -1.32 12.61
C ASN A 51 -2.09 -0.64 11.86
N ILE A 52 -1.86 0.67 12.06
CA ILE A 52 -0.71 1.39 11.47
C ILE A 52 0.60 0.65 11.72
N GLY A 53 0.87 0.26 12.97
CA GLY A 53 2.11 -0.42 13.33
C GLY A 53 2.28 -1.76 12.62
N SER A 54 1.20 -2.50 12.43
CA SER A 54 1.23 -3.75 11.67
C SER A 54 1.49 -3.49 10.19
N PHE A 55 0.84 -2.49 9.61
CA PHE A 55 0.97 -2.18 8.19
C PHE A 55 2.36 -1.62 7.85
N LYS A 56 3.02 -0.94 8.79
CA LYS A 56 4.44 -0.54 8.66
C LYS A 56 5.39 -1.75 8.67
N ARG A 57 5.06 -2.82 9.39
CA ARG A 57 5.88 -4.05 9.41
C ARG A 57 5.71 -4.89 8.15
N GLY A 58 4.50 -4.91 7.59
CA GLY A 58 4.20 -5.64 6.37
C GLY A 58 2.72 -5.95 6.24
N ILE A 59 2.26 -5.95 4.99
CA ILE A 59 0.92 -6.31 4.57
C ILE A 59 1.09 -7.38 3.49
N PRO A 60 0.63 -8.62 3.73
CA PRO A 60 0.60 -9.63 2.69
C PRO A 60 -0.32 -9.20 1.55
N LEU A 61 0.13 -9.34 0.29
CA LEU A 61 -0.71 -9.02 -0.87
C LEU A 61 -2.03 -9.78 -0.86
N THR A 62 -2.07 -11.00 -0.30
CA THR A 62 -3.29 -11.81 -0.16
C THR A 62 -4.39 -11.15 0.69
N GLN A 63 -4.06 -10.18 1.56
CA GLN A 63 -5.05 -9.42 2.32
C GLN A 63 -5.68 -8.29 1.49
N LEU A 64 -5.05 -7.90 0.37
CA LEU A 64 -5.62 -6.92 -0.53
C LEU A 64 -6.72 -7.55 -1.41
N PRO A 65 -7.82 -6.83 -1.66
CA PRO A 65 -8.78 -7.26 -2.67
C PRO A 65 -8.13 -7.39 -4.04
N LYS A 66 -8.71 -8.24 -4.90
CA LYS A 66 -8.19 -8.55 -6.23
C LYS A 66 -7.78 -7.30 -7.03
N THR A 67 -8.65 -6.29 -7.13
CA THR A 67 -8.37 -5.07 -7.88
C THR A 67 -7.11 -4.33 -7.42
N PHE A 68 -6.81 -4.33 -6.12
CA PHE A 68 -5.59 -3.69 -5.61
C PHE A 68 -4.35 -4.55 -5.83
N ARG A 69 -4.49 -5.88 -5.79
CA ARG A 69 -3.39 -6.79 -6.15
C ARG A 69 -3.02 -6.63 -7.61
N ASP A 70 -4.02 -6.62 -8.50
CA ASP A 70 -3.82 -6.42 -9.93
C ASP A 70 -3.13 -5.08 -10.19
N ALA A 71 -3.53 -4.01 -9.48
CA ALA A 71 -2.86 -2.71 -9.60
C ALA A 71 -1.40 -2.71 -9.11
N VAL A 72 -1.09 -3.49 -8.07
CA VAL A 72 0.29 -3.66 -7.59
C VAL A 72 1.13 -4.44 -8.59
N GLU A 73 0.58 -5.48 -9.21
CA GLU A 73 1.30 -6.33 -10.17
C GLU A 73 1.67 -5.61 -11.48
N ILE A 74 0.88 -4.62 -11.89
CA ILE A 74 1.12 -3.83 -13.11
C ILE A 74 2.22 -2.76 -12.91
N CYS A 75 2.61 -2.46 -11.67
CA CYS A 75 3.56 -1.39 -11.32
C CYS A 75 5.01 -1.87 -11.21
#